data_AF-A0A843G019-F1
#
_entry.id   AF-A0A843G019-F1
#
_cell.length_a   1.000
_cell.length_b   1.000
_cell.length_c   1.000
_cell.angle_alpha   90.00
_cell.angle_beta   90.00
_cell.angle_gamma   90.00
#
_symmetry.space_group_name_H-M   'P 1'
#
loop_
_entity.id
_entity.type
_entity.pdbx_description
1 polymer ?
#
loop_
_entity_poly.entity_id
_entity_poly.type
_entity_poly.pdbx_seq_one_letter_code
_entity_poly.pdbx_strand_id
1 'polypeptide(L)'
;LTVVNRSSTRKVNGAILDSDVPILRVNPPKVIVANPGVSVLVNDSKYVIGIGCRLGTTEDEVISAVREGCKKAGISVDDAKIFATTIKKFHEEGLKTAAEKLNANLIFLDDGTINSQMPPSKSCAERLGLCGVSEPCAMSVSHEGVLILEKTVYGRVTIAIAK
;
A
#
# COMPACT_ATOMS: atom_id res chain seq x y z
N LEU A 1 -10.89 0.92 2.93
CA LEU A 1 -11.46 1.61 1.75
C LEU A 1 -12.94 1.31 1.68
N THR A 2 -13.78 2.34 1.58
CA THR A 2 -15.22 2.16 1.37
C THR A 2 -15.56 2.58 -0.06
N VAL A 3 -16.14 1.67 -0.84
CA VAL A 3 -16.71 2.02 -2.16
C VAL A 3 -17.96 2.85 -1.91
N VAL A 4 -17.92 4.13 -2.25
CA VAL A 4 -19.06 5.04 -2.04
C VAL A 4 -20.11 4.91 -3.13
N ASN A 5 -19.75 4.37 -4.30
CA ASN A 5 -20.66 4.12 -5.42
C ASN A 5 -20.85 2.62 -5.69
N ARG A 6 -21.40 1.88 -4.71
CA ARG A 6 -21.53 0.40 -4.72
C ARG A 6 -22.17 -0.22 -5.98
N SER A 7 -22.90 0.54 -6.79
CA SER A 7 -23.44 0.09 -8.08
C SER A 7 -22.35 -0.14 -9.15
N SER A 8 -21.15 0.44 -9.01
CA SER A 8 -20.02 0.24 -9.93
C SER A 8 -19.25 -1.06 -9.65
N THR A 9 -19.40 -1.64 -8.46
CA THR A 9 -18.54 -2.71 -7.95
C THR A 9 -18.55 -3.96 -8.83
N ARG A 10 -19.66 -4.30 -9.50
CA ARG A 10 -19.70 -5.47 -10.41
C ARG A 10 -18.81 -5.33 -11.64
N LYS A 11 -18.80 -4.16 -12.29
CA LYS A 11 -17.97 -3.93 -13.49
C LYS A 11 -16.49 -3.82 -13.14
N VAL A 12 -16.19 -3.15 -12.01
CA VAL A 12 -14.81 -2.99 -11.55
C VAL A 12 -14.26 -4.29 -10.99
N ASN A 13 -15.02 -5.07 -10.21
CA ASN A 13 -14.56 -6.38 -9.74
C ASN A 13 -14.31 -7.35 -10.91
N GLY A 14 -15.14 -7.32 -11.96
CA GLY A 14 -14.87 -8.08 -13.19
C GLY A 14 -13.58 -7.61 -13.88
N ALA A 15 -13.39 -6.30 -14.03
CA ALA A 15 -12.18 -5.75 -14.64
C ALA A 15 -10.90 -5.99 -13.80
N ILE A 16 -10.99 -6.04 -12.46
CA ILE A 16 -9.88 -6.37 -11.54
C ILE A 16 -9.43 -7.83 -11.72
N LEU A 17 -10.35 -8.74 -12.09
CA LEU A 17 -10.03 -10.15 -12.33
C LEU A 17 -9.35 -10.38 -13.69
N ASP A 18 -9.64 -9.51 -14.67
CA ASP A 18 -9.22 -9.68 -16.06
C ASP A 18 -8.08 -8.72 -16.50
N SER A 19 -7.78 -7.66 -15.74
CA SER A 19 -6.80 -6.63 -16.13
C SER A 19 -6.33 -5.72 -14.98
N ASP A 20 -5.17 -5.07 -15.15
CA ASP A 20 -4.71 -3.99 -14.25
C ASP A 20 -5.61 -2.75 -14.38
N VAL A 21 -6.50 -2.54 -13.41
CA VAL A 21 -7.32 -1.31 -13.32
C VAL A 21 -6.47 -0.20 -12.69
N PRO A 22 -6.17 0.90 -13.39
CA PRO A 22 -5.33 1.97 -12.85
C PRO A 22 -6.01 2.70 -11.69
N ILE A 23 -5.27 2.93 -10.61
CA ILE A 23 -5.73 3.69 -9.45
C ILE A 23 -5.36 5.17 -9.64
N LEU A 24 -6.36 6.04 -9.78
CA LEU A 24 -6.16 7.49 -9.81
C LEU A 24 -6.37 8.10 -8.42
N ARG A 25 -5.32 8.71 -7.84
CA ARG A 25 -5.40 9.43 -6.58
C ARG A 25 -5.80 10.89 -6.81
N VAL A 26 -6.70 11.41 -5.98
CA VAL A 26 -7.15 12.81 -6.02
C VAL A 26 -6.99 13.41 -4.63
N ASN A 27 -6.25 14.52 -4.52
CA ASN A 27 -6.00 15.21 -3.25
C ASN A 27 -7.08 16.27 -2.99
N PRO A 28 -7.56 16.45 -1.74
CA PRO A 28 -8.57 17.45 -1.41
C PRO A 28 -8.04 18.90 -1.49
N PRO A 29 -8.92 19.92 -1.66
CA PRO A 29 -10.34 19.81 -2.00
C PRO A 29 -10.56 19.66 -3.52
N LYS A 30 -11.34 18.65 -3.93
CA LYS A 30 -11.68 18.38 -5.34
C LYS A 30 -13.08 17.77 -5.47
N VAL A 31 -13.70 17.98 -6.63
CA VAL A 31 -14.94 17.31 -7.04
C VAL A 31 -14.59 16.33 -8.17
N ILE A 32 -15.03 15.07 -8.04
CA ILE A 32 -14.82 14.03 -9.06
C ILE A 32 -16.18 13.69 -9.65
N VAL A 33 -16.31 13.80 -10.98
CA VAL A 33 -17.47 13.28 -11.73
C VAL A 33 -17.01 12.01 -12.44
N ALA A 34 -17.63 10.88 -12.09
CA ALA A 34 -17.25 9.56 -12.57
C ALA A 34 -18.40 8.88 -13.33
N ASN A 35 -18.12 8.37 -14.53
CA ASN A 35 -19.09 7.62 -15.33
C ASN A 35 -19.35 6.22 -14.73
N PRO A 36 -20.49 5.57 -15.05
CA PRO A 36 -20.75 4.20 -14.61
C PRO A 36 -19.61 3.24 -15.01
N GLY A 37 -19.15 2.43 -14.06
CA GLY A 37 -18.00 1.53 -14.25
C GLY A 37 -16.69 2.02 -13.64
N VAL A 38 -16.66 3.23 -13.07
CA VAL A 38 -15.57 3.71 -12.20
C VAL A 38 -15.92 3.41 -10.75
N SER A 39 -15.00 2.89 -9.95
CA SER A 39 -15.18 2.77 -8.50
C SER A 39 -14.45 3.90 -7.78
N VAL A 40 -15.16 4.55 -6.86
CA VAL A 40 -14.59 5.58 -5.99
C VAL A 40 -14.35 4.99 -4.62
N LEU A 41 -13.09 4.93 -4.25
CA LEU A 41 -12.63 4.41 -2.97
C LEU A 41 -12.28 5.61 -2.08
N VAL A 42 -13.00 5.75 -0.97
CA VAL A 42 -12.65 6.73 0.06
C VAL A 42 -11.84 6.02 1.15
N ASN A 43 -10.71 6.63 1.50
CA ASN A 43 -9.84 6.18 2.58
C ASN A 43 -9.97 7.11 3.78
N ASP A 44 -10.32 6.53 4.92
CA ASP A 44 -10.30 7.13 6.26
C ASP A 44 -9.23 6.49 7.16
N SER A 45 -8.44 5.55 6.63
CA SER A 45 -7.35 4.90 7.36
C SER A 45 -6.32 5.95 7.76
N LYS A 46 -6.16 6.13 9.08
CA LYS A 46 -5.23 7.07 9.68
C LYS A 46 -3.77 6.71 9.38
N TYR A 47 -3.48 5.43 9.19
CA TYR A 47 -2.14 4.95 8.88
C TYR A 47 -2.13 4.08 7.63
N VAL A 48 -0.99 4.12 6.94
CA VAL A 48 -0.66 3.28 5.79
C VAL A 48 0.64 2.55 6.07
N ILE A 49 0.68 1.25 5.82
CA ILE A 49 1.89 0.44 5.95
C ILE A 49 2.49 0.20 4.58
N GLY A 50 3.69 0.73 4.34
CA GLY A 50 4.46 0.40 3.17
C GLY A 50 5.32 -0.85 3.40
N ILE A 51 5.26 -1.80 2.46
CA ILE A 51 5.88 -3.12 2.60
C ILE A 51 6.84 -3.38 1.44
N GLY A 52 8.11 -3.58 1.78
CA GLY A 52 9.11 -4.20 0.92
C GLY A 52 9.42 -5.61 1.41
N CYS A 53 9.77 -6.54 0.52
CA CYS A 53 10.18 -7.89 0.92
C CYS A 53 11.09 -8.54 -0.14
N ARG A 54 11.71 -9.68 0.19
CA ARG A 54 12.43 -10.52 -0.78
C ARG A 54 11.46 -11.45 -1.52
N LEU A 55 11.89 -11.98 -2.66
CA LEU A 55 11.13 -12.97 -3.42
C LEU A 55 10.85 -14.21 -2.57
N GLY A 56 9.61 -14.69 -2.59
CA GLY A 56 9.21 -15.90 -1.86
C GLY A 56 9.14 -15.69 -0.34
N THR A 57 8.82 -14.47 0.08
CA THR A 57 8.44 -14.20 1.48
C THR A 57 7.06 -14.81 1.76
N THR A 58 6.92 -15.52 2.88
CA THR A 58 5.66 -16.18 3.27
C THR A 58 4.69 -15.17 3.88
N GLU A 59 3.40 -15.50 3.95
CA GLU A 59 2.45 -14.60 4.62
C GLU A 59 2.75 -14.44 6.12
N ASP A 60 3.27 -15.46 6.79
CA ASP A 60 3.56 -15.42 8.22
C ASP A 60 4.69 -14.44 8.53
N GLU A 61 5.72 -14.38 7.67
CA GLU A 61 6.78 -13.37 7.79
C GLU A 61 6.24 -11.95 7.62
N VAL A 62 5.32 -11.74 6.68
CA VAL A 62 4.69 -10.44 6.46
C VAL A 62 3.81 -10.06 7.66
N ILE A 63 2.99 -10.98 8.14
CA ILE A 63 2.10 -10.75 9.29
C ILE A 63 2.93 -10.44 10.55
N SER A 64 4.01 -11.19 10.81
CA SER A 64 4.91 -10.92 11.95
C SER A 64 5.53 -9.53 11.84
N ALA A 65 6.09 -9.19 10.66
CA ALA A 65 6.71 -7.89 10.42
C ALA A 65 5.71 -6.73 10.58
N VAL A 66 4.48 -6.87 10.09
CA VAL A 66 3.42 -5.87 10.28
C VAL A 66 3.09 -5.69 11.75
N ARG A 67 2.87 -6.79 12.49
CA ARG A 67 2.55 -6.72 13.93
C ARG A 67 3.68 -6.08 14.73
N GLU A 68 4.93 -6.45 14.45
CA GLU A 68 6.10 -5.86 15.10
C GLU A 68 6.30 -4.40 14.71
N GLY A 69 6.07 -4.04 13.45
CA GLY A 69 6.08 -2.66 12.96
C GLY A 69 5.06 -1.79 13.67
N CYS A 70 3.80 -2.21 13.73
CA CYS A 70 2.74 -1.50 14.44
C CYS A 70 3.04 -1.36 15.93
N LYS A 71 3.52 -2.45 16.57
CA LYS A 71 3.94 -2.41 17.97
C LYS A 71 5.06 -1.38 18.21
N LYS A 72 6.06 -1.34 17.32
CA LYS A 72 7.18 -0.38 17.40
C LYS A 72 6.73 1.06 17.18
N ALA A 73 5.73 1.28 16.32
CA ALA A 73 5.14 2.58 16.06
C ALA A 73 4.09 3.01 17.10
N GLY A 74 3.72 2.13 18.05
CA GLY A 74 2.73 2.42 19.08
C GLY A 74 1.29 2.51 18.55
N ILE A 75 0.96 1.81 17.46
CA ILE A 75 -0.38 1.80 16.85
C ILE A 75 -0.99 0.40 16.87
N SER A 76 -2.31 0.30 16.79
CA SER A 76 -2.97 -0.98 16.52
C SER A 76 -2.80 -1.36 15.05
N VAL A 77 -2.68 -2.66 14.76
CA VAL A 77 -2.75 -3.16 13.38
C VAL A 77 -4.10 -2.82 12.75
N ASP A 78 -5.16 -2.71 13.55
CA ASP A 78 -6.49 -2.34 13.07
C ASP A 78 -6.61 -0.87 12.65
N ASP A 79 -5.69 0.00 13.06
CA ASP A 79 -5.67 1.40 12.64
C ASP A 79 -5.07 1.60 11.24
N ALA A 80 -4.52 0.52 10.65
CA ALA A 80 -3.89 0.54 9.33
C ALA A 80 -4.58 -0.45 8.38
N LYS A 81 -5.61 0.04 7.67
CA LYS A 81 -6.40 -0.78 6.72
C LYS A 81 -5.91 -0.71 5.28
N ILE A 82 -4.74 -0.11 5.06
CA ILE A 82 -4.08 -0.02 3.75
C ILE A 82 -2.62 -0.38 3.87
N PHE A 83 -2.22 -1.35 3.04
CA PHE A 83 -0.84 -1.69 2.78
C PHE A 83 -0.48 -1.23 1.37
N ALA A 84 0.76 -0.78 1.18
CA ALA A 84 1.24 -0.28 -0.11
C ALA A 84 2.58 -0.93 -0.49
N THR A 85 2.73 -1.32 -1.75
CA THR A 85 3.97 -1.88 -2.30
C THR A 85 4.12 -1.52 -3.78
N THR A 86 5.23 -1.93 -4.41
CA THR A 86 5.46 -1.71 -5.85
C THR A 86 4.73 -2.75 -6.71
N ILE A 87 4.24 -2.35 -7.88
CA ILE A 87 3.65 -3.26 -8.88
C ILE A 87 4.60 -4.40 -9.30
N LYS A 88 5.92 -4.21 -9.17
CA LYS A 88 6.91 -5.27 -9.40
C LYS A 88 6.75 -6.48 -8.45
N LYS A 89 5.94 -6.35 -7.39
CA LYS A 89 5.61 -7.40 -6.40
C LYS A 89 4.24 -8.02 -6.61
N PHE A 90 3.59 -7.77 -7.74
CA PHE A 90 2.25 -8.28 -8.02
C PHE A 90 2.15 -9.82 -7.97
N HIS A 91 3.24 -10.54 -8.22
CA HIS A 91 3.27 -12.00 -8.18
C HIS A 91 3.57 -12.60 -6.78
N GLU A 92 3.72 -11.76 -5.73
CA GLU A 92 4.05 -12.22 -4.38
C GLU A 92 2.78 -12.60 -3.59
N GLU A 93 2.39 -13.87 -3.67
CA GLU A 93 1.17 -14.38 -3.01
C GLU A 93 1.19 -14.26 -1.49
N GLY A 94 2.38 -14.31 -0.87
CA GLY A 94 2.54 -14.09 0.57
C GLY A 94 2.10 -12.70 1.02
N LEU A 95 2.28 -11.67 0.19
CA LEU A 95 1.82 -10.31 0.49
C LEU A 95 0.30 -10.20 0.40
N LYS A 96 -0.30 -10.78 -0.66
CA LYS A 96 -1.75 -10.75 -0.88
C LYS A 96 -2.48 -11.48 0.26
N THR A 97 -2.06 -12.71 0.54
CA THR A 97 -2.62 -13.53 1.62
C THR A 97 -2.48 -12.86 2.99
N ALA A 98 -1.33 -12.23 3.27
CA ALA A 98 -1.14 -11.49 4.52
C ALA A 98 -2.07 -10.27 4.64
N ALA A 99 -2.23 -9.49 3.56
CA ALA A 99 -3.13 -8.35 3.55
C ALA A 99 -4.59 -8.77 3.78
N GLU A 100 -5.03 -9.84 3.12
CA GLU A 100 -6.36 -10.42 3.32
C GLU A 100 -6.58 -10.89 4.77
N LYS A 101 -5.63 -11.67 5.33
CA LYS A 101 -5.69 -12.14 6.73
C LYS A 101 -5.71 -11.01 7.76
N LEU A 102 -5.10 -9.86 7.43
CA LEU A 102 -5.09 -8.66 8.26
C LEU A 102 -6.25 -7.70 7.95
N ASN A 103 -7.17 -8.10 7.07
CA ASN A 103 -8.30 -7.29 6.62
C ASN A 103 -7.85 -5.89 6.12
N ALA A 104 -6.75 -5.86 5.37
CA ALA A 104 -6.14 -4.67 4.80
C ALA A 104 -6.21 -4.73 3.27
N ASN A 105 -6.34 -3.55 2.65
CA ASN A 105 -6.27 -3.44 1.19
C ASN A 105 -4.81 -3.30 0.76
N LEU A 106 -4.34 -4.17 -0.14
CA LEU A 106 -3.01 -4.06 -0.72
C LEU A 106 -3.05 -3.23 -2.01
N ILE A 107 -2.33 -2.12 -2.02
CA ILE A 107 -2.20 -1.21 -3.15
C ILE A 107 -0.84 -1.42 -3.80
N PHE A 108 -0.85 -1.59 -5.13
CA PHE A 108 0.36 -1.66 -5.94
C PHE A 108 0.57 -0.32 -6.65
N LEU A 109 1.77 0.25 -6.49
CA LEU A 109 2.15 1.54 -7.08
C LEU A 109 3.12 1.35 -8.24
N ASP A 110 2.97 2.18 -9.26
CA ASP A 110 3.90 2.27 -10.38
C ASP A 110 5.21 2.99 -9.99
N ASP A 111 6.24 2.79 -10.80
CA ASP A 111 7.57 3.35 -10.57
C ASP A 111 7.56 4.89 -10.52
N GLY A 112 6.71 5.55 -11.32
CA GLY A 112 6.61 7.01 -11.36
C GLY A 112 6.05 7.58 -10.07
N THR A 113 4.96 6.99 -9.56
CA THR A 113 4.40 7.35 -8.25
C THR A 113 5.43 7.18 -7.14
N ILE A 114 6.13 6.03 -7.10
CA ILE A 114 7.16 5.77 -6.08
C ILE A 114 8.31 6.78 -6.17
N ASN A 115 8.85 7.00 -7.37
CA ASN A 115 10.02 7.87 -7.59
C ASN A 115 9.72 9.36 -7.45
N SER A 116 8.44 9.77 -7.43
CA SER A 116 8.05 11.14 -7.09
C SER A 116 8.27 11.49 -5.61
N GLN A 117 8.49 10.48 -4.75
CA GLN A 117 8.70 10.66 -3.32
C GLN A 117 10.17 10.89 -2.97
N MET A 118 10.39 11.53 -1.83
CA MET A 118 11.71 11.76 -1.25
C MET A 118 11.82 11.03 0.10
N PRO A 119 12.00 9.70 0.11
CA PRO A 119 12.13 8.94 1.35
C PRO A 119 13.44 9.28 2.09
N PRO A 120 13.46 9.24 3.44
CA PRO A 120 14.66 9.57 4.22
C PRO A 120 15.73 8.48 4.15
N SER A 121 15.35 7.21 3.96
CA SER A 121 16.29 6.08 3.98
C SER A 121 16.75 5.68 2.58
N LYS A 122 18.06 5.42 2.44
CA LYS A 122 18.60 4.76 1.23
C LYS A 122 18.03 3.34 1.07
N SER A 123 17.92 2.90 -0.18
CA SER A 123 17.30 1.60 -0.50
C SER A 123 18.08 0.80 -1.54
N CYS A 124 18.21 -0.51 -1.29
CA CYS A 124 18.72 -1.43 -2.31
C CYS A 124 17.78 -1.55 -3.53
N ALA A 125 16.58 -0.98 -3.48
CA ALA A 125 15.65 -0.90 -4.60
C ALA A 125 16.15 0.05 -5.71
N GLU A 126 17.17 0.88 -5.45
CA GLU A 126 17.81 1.74 -6.45
C GLU A 126 18.31 0.94 -7.66
N ARG A 127 18.78 -0.30 -7.44
CA ARG A 127 19.19 -1.22 -8.52
C ARG A 127 18.05 -1.65 -9.46
N LEU A 128 16.81 -1.43 -9.04
CA LEU A 128 15.58 -1.70 -9.79
C LEU A 128 14.95 -0.41 -10.34
N GLY A 129 15.65 0.72 -10.24
CA GLY A 129 15.17 2.03 -10.67
C GLY A 129 14.18 2.69 -9.71
N LEU A 130 14.16 2.28 -8.43
CA LEU A 130 13.25 2.83 -7.43
C LEU A 130 14.00 3.54 -6.30
N CYS A 131 13.55 4.74 -5.89
CA CYS A 131 14.10 5.47 -4.74
C CYS A 131 13.88 4.73 -3.40
N GLY A 132 12.95 3.78 -3.37
CA GLY A 132 12.64 2.94 -2.23
C GLY A 132 11.42 2.06 -2.51
N VAL A 133 10.98 1.29 -1.52
CA VAL A 133 9.68 0.59 -1.61
C VAL A 133 8.84 0.91 -0.38
N SER A 134 9.23 0.44 0.81
CA SER A 134 8.39 0.61 2.00
C SER A 134 8.06 2.07 2.32
N GLU A 135 9.05 2.94 2.48
CA GLU A 135 8.82 4.36 2.80
C GLU A 135 8.05 5.11 1.70
N PRO A 136 8.52 5.16 0.43
CA PRO A 136 7.83 5.94 -0.58
C PRO A 136 6.43 5.40 -0.87
N CYS A 137 6.18 4.09 -0.77
CA CYS A 137 4.84 3.55 -0.93
C CYS A 137 3.91 3.96 0.22
N ALA A 138 4.39 3.96 1.47
CA ALA A 138 3.60 4.44 2.60
C ALA A 138 3.23 5.92 2.43
N MET A 139 4.22 6.77 2.12
CA MET A 139 4.04 8.21 1.92
C MET A 139 3.11 8.53 0.74
N SER A 140 3.25 7.79 -0.37
CA SER A 140 2.45 8.01 -1.59
C SER A 140 0.96 7.76 -1.42
N VAL A 141 0.55 7.08 -0.35
CA VAL A 141 -0.84 6.65 -0.12
C VAL A 141 -1.40 7.26 1.16
N SER A 142 -0.55 7.62 2.12
CA SER A 142 -0.98 8.28 3.37
C SER A 142 -1.46 9.70 3.13
N HIS A 143 -2.28 10.22 4.05
CA HIS A 143 -2.93 11.51 3.87
C HIS A 143 -1.96 12.68 4.02
N GLU A 144 -1.10 12.63 5.04
CA GLU A 144 -0.13 13.69 5.33
C GLU A 144 1.22 13.44 4.62
N GLY A 145 1.50 12.21 4.19
CA GLY A 145 2.81 11.81 3.65
C GLY A 145 3.91 11.75 4.72
N VAL A 146 3.55 11.71 6.01
CA VAL A 146 4.50 11.80 7.12
C VAL A 146 4.76 10.43 7.72
N LEU A 147 6.04 10.02 7.76
CA LEU A 147 6.45 8.77 8.39
C LEU A 147 6.36 8.87 9.92
N ILE A 148 5.71 7.87 10.53
CA ILE A 148 5.75 7.62 11.98
C ILE A 148 6.65 6.44 12.33
N LEU A 149 6.97 5.61 11.33
CA LEU A 149 7.99 4.58 11.40
C LEU A 149 8.79 4.60 10.09
N GLU A 150 10.04 5.04 10.17
CA GLU A 150 11.01 4.90 9.09
C GLU A 150 11.34 3.43 8.81
N LYS A 151 11.99 3.18 7.68
CA LYS A 151 12.36 1.87 7.16
C LYS A 151 12.96 0.97 8.24
N THR A 152 12.19 -0.01 8.70
CA THR A 152 12.64 -1.03 9.65
C THR A 152 12.60 -2.41 8.99
N VAL A 153 13.70 -3.14 9.07
CA VAL A 153 13.84 -4.47 8.48
C VAL A 153 13.53 -5.54 9.53
N TYR A 154 12.62 -6.45 9.19
CA TYR A 154 12.19 -7.62 9.95
C TYR A 154 12.47 -8.87 9.12
N GLY A 155 13.67 -9.44 9.28
CA GLY A 155 14.13 -10.57 8.49
C GLY A 155 14.15 -10.25 6.98
N ARG A 156 13.25 -10.86 6.22
CA ARG A 156 13.11 -10.65 4.76
C ARG A 156 12.11 -9.56 4.38
N VAL A 157 11.40 -8.99 5.36
CA VAL A 157 10.38 -7.96 5.17
C VAL A 157 10.90 -6.63 5.67
N THR A 158 10.46 -5.55 5.07
CA THR A 158 10.79 -4.18 5.45
C THR A 158 9.50 -3.38 5.55
N ILE A 159 9.30 -2.75 6.68
CA ILE A 159 8.08 -2.00 7.01
C ILE A 159 8.43 -0.52 7.18
N ALA A 160 7.57 0.33 6.66
CA ALA A 160 7.48 1.74 7.01
C ALA A 160 6.01 2.08 7.25
N ILE A 161 5.72 3.04 8.13
CA ILE A 161 4.35 3.45 8.44
C ILE A 161 4.24 4.95 8.32
N ALA A 162 3.24 5.42 7.58
CA ALA A 162 2.95 6.83 7.37
C ALA A 162 1.52 7.17 7.76
N LYS A 163 1.28 8.42 8.12
CA LYS A 163 -0.05 9.05 8.25
C LYS A 163 -0.27 10.08 7.16
#